data_AF-A0A7M4F4T6-F1
#
_entry.id   AF-A0A7M4F4T6-F1
#
_cell.length_a   1.000
_cell.length_b   1.000
_cell.length_c   1.000
_cell.angle_alpha   90.00
_cell.angle_beta   90.00
_cell.angle_gamma   90.00
#
_symmetry.space_group_name_H-M   'P 1'
#
loop_
_entity.id
_entity.type
_entity.pdbx_description
1 polymer ?
#
loop_
_entity_poly.entity_id
_entity_poly.type
_entity_poly.pdbx_seq_one_letter_code
_entity_poly.pdbx_strand_id
1 'polypeptide(L)'
;MGQVPDRAELHKGRQKPFPWADPGSRALTRCPISRGLQRCCGLIFLLQLDCSKYHQITTENGTVLVACPMIYDPLCGKDGKTYASECMLCNHNLEAEPKVDKKHSGPCPEDIPKLDCKKYREITVDNSTVLACTILYKPICGTDGKTYDSECKLCNHNLHAEPKDDCSNVRETNPICALFHQPHCGSDKQTYSNRCFFCNAVIQSNRTLTLSHYGEC
;
A
#
# COMPACT_ATOMS: atom_id res chain seq x y z
N MET A 1 5.58 1.93 -58.75
CA MET A 1 5.12 0.91 -57.76
C MET A 1 5.84 1.20 -56.47
N GLY A 2 5.11 1.84 -55.54
CA GLY A 2 5.66 2.29 -54.26
C GLY A 2 5.83 1.14 -53.28
N GLN A 3 6.92 1.16 -52.54
CA GLN A 3 7.11 0.32 -51.37
C GLN A 3 7.04 1.21 -50.13
N VAL A 4 6.02 0.94 -49.32
CA VAL A 4 5.76 1.54 -48.01
C VAL A 4 6.74 0.94 -47.00
N PRO A 5 7.54 1.72 -46.27
CA PRO A 5 8.33 1.19 -45.17
C PRO A 5 7.46 0.92 -43.93
N ASP A 6 7.87 -0.12 -43.21
CA ASP A 6 7.15 -0.84 -42.17
C ASP A 6 6.85 0.00 -40.91
N ARG A 7 5.71 -0.30 -40.26
CA ARG A 7 5.10 0.44 -39.14
C ARG A 7 5.69 0.02 -37.80
N ALA A 8 7.00 0.17 -37.63
CA ALA A 8 7.71 -0.24 -36.40
C ALA A 8 8.51 0.88 -35.71
N GLU A 9 8.15 2.15 -35.92
CA GLU A 9 8.78 3.30 -35.27
C GLU A 9 7.69 4.27 -34.76
N LEU A 10 7.06 3.97 -33.63
CA LEU A 10 6.47 4.98 -32.72
C LEU A 10 6.10 4.30 -31.39
N HIS A 11 6.43 4.95 -30.27
CA HIS A 11 6.27 4.53 -28.86
C HIS A 11 7.48 3.85 -28.17
N LYS A 12 8.67 4.43 -28.31
CA LYS A 12 9.67 4.42 -27.22
C LYS A 12 9.25 5.43 -26.13
N GLY A 13 8.15 5.15 -25.45
CA GLY A 13 7.71 5.86 -24.25
C GLY A 13 8.44 5.29 -23.03
N ARG A 14 9.45 6.00 -22.54
CA ARG A 14 10.27 5.66 -21.38
C ARG A 14 9.39 5.66 -20.11
N GLN A 15 8.79 4.54 -19.75
CA GLN A 15 8.05 4.39 -18.49
C GLN A 15 9.04 4.45 -17.32
N LYS A 16 9.02 5.56 -16.58
CA LYS A 16 9.82 5.73 -15.36
C LYS A 16 9.12 4.99 -14.19
N PRO A 17 9.83 4.24 -13.33
CA PRO A 17 9.22 3.55 -12.18
C PRO A 17 8.94 4.55 -11.04
N PHE A 18 7.77 4.45 -10.41
CA PHE A 18 7.30 5.34 -9.31
C PHE A 18 7.51 4.68 -7.93
N PRO A 19 8.32 5.29 -7.02
CA PRO A 19 8.60 4.75 -5.67
C PRO A 19 7.76 5.26 -4.47
N TRP A 20 7.71 4.39 -3.46
CA TRP A 20 6.76 4.09 -2.35
C TRP A 20 6.95 4.84 -1.02
N ALA A 21 5.97 4.75 -0.09
CA ALA A 21 5.96 5.39 1.25
C ALA A 21 6.06 4.47 2.49
N ASP A 22 6.44 5.13 3.60
CA ASP A 22 6.76 4.71 4.99
C ASP A 22 5.57 4.58 5.99
N PRO A 23 5.78 3.96 7.18
CA PRO A 23 4.75 3.66 8.17
C PRO A 23 4.47 4.86 9.10
N GLY A 24 3.18 5.24 9.23
CA GLY A 24 2.74 6.28 10.16
C GLY A 24 1.66 7.22 9.63
N SER A 25 1.20 7.04 8.39
CA SER A 25 0.23 7.94 7.77
C SER A 25 -1.04 7.19 7.38
N ARG A 26 -2.19 7.65 7.88
CA ARG A 26 -3.53 7.21 7.45
C ARG A 26 -3.78 7.67 6.02
N ALA A 27 -3.19 7.05 4.99
CA ALA A 27 -3.50 7.35 3.59
C ALA A 27 -3.02 6.28 2.59
N LEU A 28 -3.77 6.18 1.50
CA LEU A 28 -3.72 5.13 0.49
C LEU A 28 -2.61 5.37 -0.54
N THR A 29 -1.62 4.47 -0.62
CA THR A 29 -0.43 4.65 -1.48
C THR A 29 -0.45 3.73 -2.69
N ARG A 30 -0.22 4.21 -3.92
CA ARG A 30 -0.21 3.32 -5.11
C ARG A 30 1.05 2.43 -5.21
N CYS A 31 0.90 1.12 -5.47
CA CYS A 31 2.00 0.16 -5.60
C CYS A 31 2.47 -0.01 -7.08
N PRO A 32 3.77 -0.14 -7.41
CA PRO A 32 4.21 -0.28 -8.81
C PRO A 32 4.08 -1.71 -9.35
N ILE A 33 3.74 -1.78 -10.64
CA ILE A 33 3.55 -2.99 -11.42
C ILE A 33 4.91 -3.44 -11.95
N SER A 34 5.64 -4.27 -11.20
CA SER A 34 6.77 -5.01 -11.79
C SER A 34 6.93 -6.39 -11.19
N ARG A 35 6.47 -7.37 -11.97
CA ARG A 35 6.85 -8.79 -12.03
C ARG A 35 7.01 -9.50 -10.68
N GLY A 36 5.99 -10.28 -10.34
CA GLY A 36 6.12 -11.46 -9.49
C GLY A 36 6.43 -11.16 -8.03
N LEU A 37 5.38 -11.17 -7.20
CA LEU A 37 5.48 -11.52 -5.79
C LEU A 37 6.23 -10.55 -4.87
N GLN A 38 5.99 -9.22 -4.94
CA GLN A 38 6.38 -8.33 -3.83
C GLN A 38 5.15 -7.90 -3.05
N ARG A 39 4.99 -8.51 -1.87
CA ARG A 39 4.02 -8.14 -0.83
C ARG A 39 4.23 -6.66 -0.48
N CYS A 40 3.24 -5.82 -0.75
CA CYS A 40 3.23 -4.40 -0.46
C CYS A 40 3.03 -4.07 1.04
N CYS A 41 3.58 -4.91 1.93
CA CYS A 41 3.79 -4.59 3.33
C CYS A 41 5.17 -5.15 3.70
N GLY A 42 6.13 -4.27 3.97
CA GLY A 42 7.35 -4.67 4.67
C GLY A 42 8.52 -5.20 3.83
N LEU A 43 8.78 -4.64 2.65
CA LEU A 43 10.15 -4.59 2.15
C LEU A 43 10.55 -3.14 1.93
N ILE A 44 11.19 -2.61 2.97
CA ILE A 44 12.06 -1.45 2.99
C ILE A 44 13.04 -1.57 1.81
N PHE A 45 12.64 -1.17 0.61
CA PHE A 45 13.60 -0.71 -0.38
C PHE A 45 13.95 0.71 0.02
N LEU A 46 14.95 0.84 0.89
CA LEU A 46 15.69 2.07 1.06
C LEU A 46 16.23 2.45 -0.32
N LEU A 47 15.49 3.23 -1.10
CA LEU A 47 16.13 4.12 -2.05
C LEU A 47 16.78 5.19 -1.18
N GLN A 48 17.96 4.84 -0.66
CA GLN A 48 18.78 5.72 0.13
C GLN A 48 19.02 6.99 -0.68
N LEU A 49 18.91 8.14 -0.01
CA LEU A 49 19.31 9.40 -0.61
C LEU A 49 20.83 9.34 -0.86
N ASP A 50 21.22 9.14 -2.11
CA ASP A 50 22.62 9.18 -2.52
C ASP A 50 22.96 10.59 -3.02
N CYS A 51 23.64 11.35 -2.16
CA CYS A 51 24.14 12.68 -2.50
C CYS A 51 25.52 12.65 -3.18
N SER A 52 26.22 11.51 -3.15
CA SER A 52 27.57 11.36 -3.73
C SER A 52 27.55 11.42 -5.26
N LYS A 53 26.38 11.18 -5.88
CA LYS A 53 26.21 11.28 -7.34
C LYS A 53 26.16 12.72 -7.88
N TYR A 54 25.99 13.71 -7.02
CA TYR A 54 25.90 15.11 -7.44
C TYR A 54 27.24 15.81 -7.26
N HIS A 55 27.64 16.58 -8.28
CA HIS A 55 28.90 17.30 -8.27
C HIS A 55 28.83 18.44 -7.23
N GLN A 56 29.77 18.41 -6.28
CA GLN A 56 29.93 19.43 -5.25
C GLN A 56 31.09 20.35 -5.62
N ILE A 57 30.84 21.65 -5.56
CA ILE A 57 31.81 22.69 -5.84
C ILE A 57 32.05 23.45 -4.54
N THR A 58 33.29 23.45 -4.06
CA THR A 58 33.69 24.28 -2.93
C THR A 58 34.18 25.61 -3.47
N THR A 59 33.57 26.71 -3.06
CA THR A 59 34.03 28.05 -3.41
C THR A 59 35.29 28.42 -2.61
N GLU A 60 35.99 29.47 -3.02
CA GLU A 60 37.18 30.00 -2.32
C GLU A 60 36.88 30.37 -0.85
N ASN A 61 35.62 30.67 -0.53
CA ASN A 61 35.16 31.01 0.82
C ASN A 61 34.80 29.76 1.66
N GLY A 62 35.05 28.56 1.14
CA GLY A 62 34.75 27.30 1.84
C GLY A 62 33.27 26.88 1.80
N THR A 63 32.40 27.61 1.09
CA THR A 63 31.00 27.20 0.92
C THR A 63 30.90 26.07 -0.10
N VAL A 64 30.18 25.02 0.25
CA VAL A 64 29.91 23.88 -0.65
C VAL A 64 28.59 24.15 -1.39
N LEU A 65 28.61 24.02 -2.71
CA LEU A 65 27.45 24.15 -3.57
C LEU A 65 27.22 22.85 -4.32
N VAL A 66 25.98 22.37 -4.40
CA VAL A 66 25.64 21.23 -5.26
C VAL A 66 25.16 21.74 -6.62
N ALA A 67 25.81 21.31 -7.70
CA ALA A 67 25.37 21.61 -9.05
C ALA A 67 24.17 20.72 -9.43
N CYS A 68 22.95 21.25 -9.27
CA CYS A 68 21.73 20.51 -9.55
C CYS A 68 21.25 20.66 -11.00
N PRO A 69 20.95 19.55 -11.70
CA PRO A 69 20.31 19.63 -13.00
C PRO A 69 18.88 20.19 -12.86
N MET A 70 18.43 20.94 -13.87
CA MET A 70 17.07 21.51 -13.94
C MET A 70 16.02 20.45 -14.35
N ILE A 71 16.11 19.27 -13.75
CA ILE A 71 15.19 18.14 -13.98
C ILE A 71 14.22 18.10 -12.80
N TYR A 72 12.93 18.30 -13.11
CA TYR A 72 11.87 18.13 -12.12
C TYR A 72 11.55 16.65 -11.95
N ASP A 73 11.92 16.09 -10.80
CA ASP A 73 11.68 14.69 -10.42
C ASP A 73 11.42 14.64 -8.90
N PRO A 74 10.21 15.05 -8.48
CA PRO A 74 9.95 15.39 -7.09
C PRO A 74 10.00 14.19 -6.15
N LEU A 75 10.27 14.46 -4.88
CA LEU A 75 10.26 13.48 -3.80
C LEU A 75 9.69 14.09 -2.51
N CYS A 76 9.25 13.23 -1.60
CA CYS A 76 8.79 13.61 -0.28
C CYS A 76 9.87 13.31 0.77
N GLY A 77 10.30 14.32 1.52
CA GLY A 77 11.20 14.17 2.67
C GLY A 77 10.48 13.59 3.89
N LYS A 78 11.24 13.03 4.84
CA LYS A 78 10.69 12.60 6.14
C LYS A 78 10.17 13.78 6.98
N ASP A 79 10.57 15.00 6.64
CA ASP A 79 10.05 16.25 7.19
C ASP A 79 8.67 16.65 6.62
N GLY A 80 8.14 15.87 5.68
CA GLY A 80 6.84 16.12 5.05
C GLY A 80 6.87 17.20 3.97
N LYS A 81 8.05 17.67 3.54
CA LYS A 81 8.19 18.65 2.46
C LYS A 81 8.48 17.98 1.11
N THR A 82 7.89 18.54 0.06
CA THR A 82 8.20 18.16 -1.32
C THR A 82 9.46 18.87 -1.79
N TYR A 83 10.45 18.11 -2.22
CA TYR A 83 11.65 18.62 -2.88
C TYR A 83 11.55 18.40 -4.38
N ALA A 84 11.95 19.39 -5.18
CA ALA A 84 11.83 19.35 -6.65
C ALA A 84 12.69 18.26 -7.31
N SER A 85 13.75 17.82 -6.64
CA SER A 85 14.57 16.67 -7.02
C SER A 85 15.40 16.15 -5.83
N GLU A 86 15.97 14.96 -5.97
CA GLU A 86 16.94 14.41 -5.01
C GLU A 86 18.16 15.32 -4.81
N CYS A 87 18.58 16.02 -5.87
CA CYS A 87 19.66 16.99 -5.76
C CYS A 87 19.28 18.17 -4.85
N MET A 88 18.05 18.67 -4.97
CA MET A 88 17.58 19.77 -4.13
C MET A 88 17.47 19.37 -2.65
N LEU A 89 17.10 18.13 -2.36
CA LEU A 89 17.15 17.60 -1.00
C LEU A 89 18.59 17.49 -0.48
N CYS A 90 19.53 17.02 -1.31
CA CYS A 90 20.95 16.98 -0.96
C CYS A 90 21.53 18.38 -0.70
N ASN A 91 21.17 19.36 -1.53
CA ASN A 91 21.60 20.75 -1.35
C ASN A 91 21.04 21.36 -0.06
N HIS A 92 19.77 21.07 0.27
CA HIS A 92 19.18 21.47 1.55
C HIS A 92 19.93 20.87 2.76
N ASN A 93 20.34 19.59 2.66
CA ASN A 93 21.06 18.89 3.72
C ASN A 93 22.53 19.33 3.89
N LEU A 94 23.05 20.27 3.08
CA LEU A 94 24.36 20.88 3.31
C LEU A 94 24.36 21.81 4.54
N GLU A 95 23.25 22.51 4.77
CA GLU A 95 23.13 23.51 5.83
C GLU A 95 22.08 23.12 6.91
N ALA A 96 21.20 22.16 6.61
CA ALA A 96 20.13 21.77 7.52
C ALA A 96 20.58 20.75 8.59
N GLU A 97 20.20 21.01 9.84
CA GLU A 97 20.28 20.06 10.96
C GLU A 97 18.91 19.97 11.67
N PRO A 98 18.32 18.77 11.83
CA PRO A 98 18.79 17.46 11.36
C PRO A 98 18.66 17.29 9.84
N LYS A 99 19.48 16.40 9.27
CA LYS A 99 19.40 16.03 7.86
C LYS A 99 18.08 15.33 7.57
N VAL A 100 17.48 15.66 6.43
CA VAL A 100 16.21 15.10 5.99
C VAL A 100 16.47 13.91 5.06
N ASP A 101 16.03 12.73 5.46
CA ASP A 101 16.02 11.56 4.58
C ASP A 101 14.84 11.63 3.61
N LYS A 102 14.98 10.93 2.49
CA LYS A 102 13.88 10.64 1.59
C LYS A 102 12.88 9.69 2.26
N LYS A 103 11.60 10.06 2.28
CA LYS A 103 10.48 9.19 2.70
C LYS A 103 9.96 8.38 1.53
N HIS A 104 9.65 9.06 0.42
CA HIS A 104 9.20 8.44 -0.82
C HIS A 104 9.54 9.29 -2.03
N SER A 105 9.42 8.72 -3.22
CA SER A 105 9.47 9.49 -4.46
C SER A 105 8.09 10.02 -4.84
N GLY A 106 8.06 11.04 -5.68
CA GLY A 106 6.86 11.84 -5.93
C GLY A 106 6.64 12.89 -4.84
N PRO A 107 5.80 13.90 -5.10
CA PRO A 107 5.52 14.96 -4.13
C PRO A 107 4.88 14.40 -2.87
N CYS A 108 5.08 15.06 -1.73
CA CYS A 108 4.29 14.80 -0.55
C CYS A 108 2.80 15.02 -0.86
N PRO A 109 1.89 14.24 -0.25
CA PRO A 109 0.47 14.48 -0.39
C PRO A 109 0.11 15.85 0.21
N GLU A 110 -0.28 16.81 -0.64
CA GLU A 110 -0.67 18.17 -0.21
C GLU A 110 -2.02 18.18 0.54
N ASP A 111 -2.88 17.20 0.24
CA ASP A 111 -4.08 16.85 0.99
C ASP A 111 -4.30 15.35 0.79
N ILE A 112 -4.53 14.58 1.86
CA ILE A 112 -4.93 13.18 1.72
C ILE A 112 -6.30 13.18 1.03
N PRO A 113 -6.44 12.73 -0.22
CA PRO A 113 -7.74 12.67 -0.86
C PRO A 113 -8.57 11.69 -0.02
N LYS A 114 -9.63 12.19 0.61
CA LYS A 114 -10.56 11.33 1.33
C LYS A 114 -11.08 10.30 0.33
N LEU A 115 -10.89 9.02 0.64
CA LEU A 115 -11.45 7.94 -0.16
C LEU A 115 -12.97 8.05 -0.12
N ASP A 116 -13.57 8.49 -1.22
CA ASP A 116 -15.02 8.48 -1.39
C ASP A 116 -15.46 7.17 -2.03
N CYS A 117 -16.04 6.28 -1.21
CA CYS A 117 -16.57 5.01 -1.68
C CYS A 117 -17.95 5.14 -2.34
N LYS A 118 -18.66 6.28 -2.16
CA LYS A 118 -20.01 6.48 -2.73
C LYS A 118 -20.02 6.62 -4.24
N LYS A 119 -18.86 6.85 -4.85
CA LYS A 119 -18.70 6.92 -6.32
C LYS A 119 -18.81 5.57 -7.01
N TYR A 120 -18.74 4.46 -6.26
CA TYR A 120 -18.84 3.12 -6.80
C TYR A 120 -20.27 2.59 -6.71
N ARG A 121 -20.71 1.89 -7.75
CA ARG A 121 -22.06 1.32 -7.80
C ARG A 121 -22.15 0.09 -6.90
N GLU A 122 -23.07 0.13 -5.95
CA GLU A 122 -23.47 -1.03 -5.15
C GLU A 122 -24.40 -1.96 -5.96
N ILE A 123 -24.19 -3.26 -5.83
CA ILE A 123 -25.04 -4.32 -6.39
C ILE A 123 -25.31 -5.35 -5.29
N THR A 124 -26.50 -5.96 -5.30
CA THR A 124 -26.85 -7.01 -4.34
C THR A 124 -26.73 -8.37 -5.02
N VAL A 125 -25.90 -9.25 -4.45
CA VAL A 125 -25.75 -10.64 -4.87
C VAL A 125 -25.97 -11.51 -3.63
N ASP A 126 -26.93 -12.43 -3.68
CA ASP A 126 -27.25 -13.36 -2.57
C ASP A 126 -27.44 -12.67 -1.21
N ASN A 127 -28.27 -11.61 -1.18
CA ASN A 127 -28.52 -10.76 -0.01
C ASN A 127 -27.28 -10.03 0.55
N SER A 128 -26.18 -9.99 -0.19
CA SER A 128 -24.96 -9.27 0.16
C SER A 128 -24.72 -8.08 -0.78
N THR A 129 -24.48 -6.90 -0.22
CA THR A 129 -24.19 -5.69 -1.00
C THR A 129 -22.71 -5.62 -1.32
N VAL A 130 -22.34 -5.71 -2.60
CA VAL A 130 -20.96 -5.63 -3.09
C VAL A 130 -20.80 -4.44 -4.04
N LEU A 131 -19.59 -3.92 -4.20
CA LEU A 131 -19.29 -2.88 -5.20
C LEU A 131 -18.95 -3.50 -6.55
N ALA A 132 -19.58 -2.96 -7.60
CA ALA A 132 -19.25 -3.24 -8.99
C ALA A 132 -17.93 -2.54 -9.37
N CYS A 133 -16.80 -3.18 -9.04
CA CYS A 133 -15.48 -2.70 -9.39
C CYS A 133 -15.11 -3.09 -10.82
N THR A 134 -14.51 -2.14 -11.55
CA THR A 134 -13.83 -2.46 -12.82
C THR A 134 -12.59 -3.32 -12.55
N ILE A 135 -12.14 -4.07 -13.56
CA ILE A 135 -10.87 -4.84 -13.51
C ILE A 135 -9.62 -3.95 -13.64
N LEU A 136 -9.77 -2.62 -13.53
CA LEU A 136 -8.68 -1.68 -13.68
C LEU A 136 -7.71 -1.80 -12.50
N TYR A 137 -6.49 -2.27 -12.78
CA TYR A 137 -5.44 -2.41 -11.80
C TYR A 137 -4.75 -1.07 -11.52
N LYS A 138 -5.07 -0.47 -10.37
CA LYS A 138 -4.47 0.77 -9.83
C LYS A 138 -4.24 0.55 -8.34
N PRO A 139 -3.25 -0.28 -7.96
CA PRO A 139 -3.18 -0.85 -6.63
C PRO A 139 -2.92 0.24 -5.60
N ILE A 140 -3.46 0.11 -4.39
CA ILE A 140 -3.24 1.01 -3.26
C ILE A 140 -2.95 0.25 -1.96
N CYS A 141 -2.15 0.82 -1.07
CA CYS A 141 -1.87 0.29 0.26
C CYS A 141 -2.92 0.82 1.25
N GLY A 142 -3.60 -0.08 1.95
CA GLY A 142 -4.52 0.26 3.04
C GLY A 142 -3.80 0.59 4.33
N THR A 143 -4.54 1.18 5.28
CA THR A 143 -4.02 1.45 6.63
C THR A 143 -3.80 0.19 7.45
N ASP A 144 -4.37 -0.93 7.00
CA ASP A 144 -4.17 -2.27 7.54
C ASP A 144 -2.90 -2.96 6.99
N GLY A 145 -2.11 -2.24 6.18
CA GLY A 145 -0.92 -2.76 5.53
C GLY A 145 -1.21 -3.72 4.37
N LYS A 146 -2.47 -3.98 4.01
CA LYS A 146 -2.79 -4.80 2.83
C LYS A 146 -2.75 -3.96 1.57
N THR A 147 -2.45 -4.57 0.43
CA THR A 147 -2.60 -3.92 -0.87
C THR A 147 -3.84 -4.40 -1.59
N TYR A 148 -4.56 -3.43 -2.13
CA TYR A 148 -5.81 -3.61 -2.84
C TYR A 148 -5.60 -3.26 -4.30
N ASP A 149 -6.14 -4.06 -5.21
CA ASP A 149 -5.96 -3.88 -6.65
C ASP A 149 -6.51 -2.54 -7.18
N SER A 150 -7.41 -1.90 -6.43
CA SER A 150 -7.91 -0.55 -6.68
C SER A 150 -8.54 0.08 -5.44
N GLU A 151 -8.76 1.39 -5.49
CA GLU A 151 -9.64 2.12 -4.55
C GLU A 151 -11.01 1.46 -4.38
N CYS A 152 -11.59 0.92 -5.46
CA CYS A 152 -12.86 0.21 -5.39
C CYS A 152 -12.74 -1.09 -4.59
N LYS A 153 -11.67 -1.87 -4.80
CA LYS A 153 -11.45 -3.12 -4.06
C LYS A 153 -11.19 -2.88 -2.58
N LEU A 154 -10.51 -1.79 -2.24
CA LEU A 154 -10.41 -1.33 -0.85
C LEU A 154 -11.78 -0.92 -0.30
N CYS A 155 -12.55 -0.11 -1.03
CA CYS A 155 -13.90 0.27 -0.60
C CYS A 155 -14.79 -0.97 -0.38
N ASN A 156 -14.69 -1.95 -1.27
CA ASN A 156 -15.43 -3.21 -1.16
C ASN A 156 -14.99 -3.98 0.09
N HIS A 157 -13.69 -4.05 0.37
CA HIS A 157 -13.17 -4.64 1.61
C HIS A 157 -13.55 -3.85 2.86
N ASN A 158 -13.75 -2.54 2.79
CA ASN A 158 -14.19 -1.75 3.94
C ASN A 158 -15.71 -1.84 4.16
N LEU A 159 -16.50 -1.98 3.09
CA LEU A 159 -17.93 -2.31 3.15
C LEU A 159 -18.14 -3.71 3.73
N HIS A 160 -17.25 -4.63 3.35
CA HIS A 160 -17.10 -5.94 3.96
C HIS A 160 -15.90 -5.94 4.91
N ALA A 161 -15.81 -4.97 5.85
CA ALA A 161 -14.85 -5.09 6.95
C ALA A 161 -14.97 -6.53 7.46
N GLU A 162 -13.90 -7.32 7.30
CA GLU A 162 -13.96 -8.77 7.08
C GLU A 162 -15.16 -9.37 7.80
N PRO A 163 -16.07 -10.09 7.10
CA PRO A 163 -17.34 -10.51 7.67
C PRO A 163 -17.05 -10.99 9.08
N LYS A 164 -17.48 -10.20 10.09
CA LYS A 164 -17.19 -10.51 11.49
C LYS A 164 -17.44 -11.99 11.60
N ASP A 165 -16.41 -12.76 11.95
CA ASP A 165 -16.54 -14.21 12.01
C ASP A 165 -17.46 -14.51 13.20
N ASP A 166 -18.76 -14.33 12.98
CA ASP A 166 -19.82 -14.35 13.99
C ASP A 166 -20.45 -15.73 14.05
N CYS A 167 -19.96 -16.67 13.23
CA CYS A 167 -20.44 -18.05 13.14
C CYS A 167 -21.98 -18.14 13.07
N SER A 168 -22.66 -17.09 12.61
CA SER A 168 -24.12 -16.98 12.64
C SER A 168 -24.76 -17.92 11.62
N ASN A 169 -24.03 -18.26 10.55
CA ASN A 169 -24.42 -19.26 9.57
C ASN A 169 -24.11 -20.70 9.99
N VAL A 170 -23.36 -20.92 11.06
CA VAL A 170 -23.04 -22.25 11.61
C VAL A 170 -24.08 -22.58 12.66
N ARG A 171 -24.77 -23.71 12.53
CA ARG A 171 -25.83 -24.14 13.45
C ARG A 171 -25.38 -25.27 14.37
N GLU A 172 -24.45 -26.08 13.91
CA GLU A 172 -23.96 -27.30 14.55
C GLU A 172 -22.45 -27.41 14.36
N THR A 173 -21.80 -28.22 15.19
CA THR A 173 -20.36 -28.47 15.08
C THR A 173 -20.06 -29.34 13.86
N ASN A 174 -18.93 -29.08 13.20
CA ASN A 174 -18.42 -29.92 12.12
C ASN A 174 -17.16 -30.66 12.59
N PRO A 175 -17.19 -32.00 12.71
CA PRO A 175 -16.02 -32.79 13.13
C PRO A 175 -14.90 -32.83 12.08
N ILE A 176 -15.18 -32.45 10.84
CA ILE A 176 -14.21 -32.43 9.74
C ILE A 176 -13.88 -30.98 9.40
N CYS A 177 -12.74 -30.51 9.91
CA CYS A 177 -12.18 -29.21 9.56
C CYS A 177 -10.98 -29.39 8.62
N ALA A 178 -10.87 -28.50 7.63
CA ALA A 178 -9.69 -28.48 6.75
C ALA A 178 -8.44 -28.10 7.56
N LEU A 179 -7.27 -28.60 7.16
CA LEU A 179 -6.00 -28.40 7.87
C LEU A 179 -5.27 -27.09 7.52
N PHE A 180 -5.91 -26.17 6.79
CA PHE A 180 -5.29 -24.89 6.50
C PHE A 180 -5.22 -24.03 7.77
N HIS A 181 -4.12 -23.31 7.94
CA HIS A 181 -3.87 -22.47 9.12
C HIS A 181 -4.20 -21.01 8.81
N GLN A 182 -5.29 -20.51 9.40
CA GLN A 182 -5.73 -19.12 9.39
C GLN A 182 -6.25 -18.78 10.80
N PRO A 183 -5.37 -18.41 11.73
CA PRO A 183 -5.70 -18.39 13.15
C PRO A 183 -6.72 -17.30 13.53
N HIS A 184 -7.53 -17.59 14.54
CA HIS A 184 -8.50 -16.67 15.14
C HIS A 184 -8.27 -16.62 16.66
N CYS A 185 -8.21 -15.42 17.24
CA CYS A 185 -8.11 -15.26 18.69
C CYS A 185 -9.50 -15.05 19.29
N GLY A 186 -9.91 -15.96 20.19
CA GLY A 186 -11.18 -15.89 20.90
C GLY A 186 -11.17 -14.89 22.07
N SER A 187 -12.36 -14.49 22.53
CA SER A 187 -12.53 -13.69 23.76
C SER A 187 -12.06 -14.40 25.03
N ASP A 188 -11.89 -15.72 24.96
CA ASP A 188 -11.29 -16.58 25.99
C ASP A 188 -9.76 -16.64 25.92
N LYS A 189 -9.14 -15.85 25.04
CA LYS A 189 -7.68 -15.80 24.79
C LYS A 189 -7.11 -17.12 24.25
N GLN A 190 -7.92 -17.95 23.60
CA GLN A 190 -7.44 -19.12 22.88
C GLN A 190 -7.30 -18.85 21.38
N THR A 191 -6.24 -19.40 20.80
CA THR A 191 -5.99 -19.37 19.35
C THR A 191 -6.62 -20.60 18.69
N TYR A 192 -7.48 -20.36 17.71
CA TYR A 192 -8.15 -21.39 16.92
C TYR A 192 -7.54 -21.46 15.53
N SER A 193 -7.08 -22.64 15.10
CA SER A 193 -6.27 -22.79 13.88
C SER A 193 -6.94 -22.33 12.59
N ASN A 194 -8.27 -22.37 12.52
CA ASN A 194 -9.08 -21.79 11.45
C ASN A 194 -10.53 -21.57 11.88
N ARG A 195 -11.31 -20.93 10.99
CA ARG A 195 -12.73 -20.63 11.19
C ARG A 195 -13.57 -21.85 11.61
N CYS A 196 -13.29 -23.05 11.09
CA CYS A 196 -14.05 -24.25 11.44
C CYS A 196 -13.87 -24.60 12.92
N PHE A 197 -12.63 -24.62 13.41
CA PHE A 197 -12.33 -24.85 14.82
C PHE A 197 -12.89 -23.74 15.72
N PHE A 198 -12.76 -22.49 15.30
CA PHE A 198 -13.32 -21.35 16.03
C PHE A 198 -14.85 -21.45 16.16
N CYS A 199 -15.56 -21.65 15.04
CA CYS A 199 -17.03 -21.76 15.07
C CYS A 199 -17.53 -23.00 15.81
N ASN A 200 -16.80 -24.12 15.78
CA ASN A 200 -17.13 -25.26 16.63
C ASN A 200 -17.11 -24.88 18.11
N ALA A 201 -16.10 -24.12 18.55
CA ALA A 201 -16.01 -23.64 19.92
C ALA A 201 -17.08 -22.59 20.26
N VAL A 202 -17.47 -21.74 19.31
CA VAL A 202 -18.62 -20.83 19.46
C VAL A 202 -19.91 -21.64 19.71
N ILE A 203 -20.15 -22.71 18.96
CA ILE A 203 -21.33 -23.57 19.19
C ILE A 203 -21.24 -24.31 20.54
N GLN A 204 -20.08 -24.87 20.88
CA GLN A 204 -19.87 -25.59 22.16
C GLN A 204 -20.02 -24.69 23.38
N SER A 205 -19.64 -23.41 23.26
CA SER A 205 -19.82 -22.39 24.29
C SER A 205 -21.23 -21.77 24.31
N ASN A 206 -22.16 -22.32 23.52
CA ASN A 206 -23.51 -21.79 23.36
C ASN A 206 -23.52 -20.30 22.94
N ARG A 207 -22.65 -19.95 21.99
CA ARG A 207 -22.43 -18.62 21.42
C ARG A 207 -21.97 -17.53 22.40
N THR A 208 -21.35 -17.92 23.52
CA THR A 208 -20.74 -16.96 24.46
C THR A 208 -19.33 -16.53 24.05
N LEU A 209 -18.60 -17.38 23.32
CA LEU A 209 -17.31 -17.06 22.73
C LEU A 209 -17.49 -16.07 21.56
N THR A 210 -16.76 -14.96 21.59
CA THR A 210 -16.73 -13.97 20.49
C THR A 210 -15.33 -13.84 19.92
N LEU A 211 -15.21 -13.37 18.67
CA LEU A 211 -13.92 -13.13 18.04
C LEU A 211 -13.30 -11.87 18.66
N SER A 212 -12.10 -11.99 19.23
CA SER A 212 -11.31 -10.85 19.68
C SER A 212 -10.65 -10.17 18.49
N HIS A 213 -9.84 -10.91 17.73
CA HIS A 213 -9.19 -10.45 16.50
C HIS A 213 -8.75 -11.65 15.65
N TYR A 214 -8.49 -11.42 14.37
CA TYR A 214 -7.85 -12.40 13.49
C TYR A 214 -6.36 -12.49 13.81
N GLY A 215 -5.80 -13.70 13.76
CA GLY A 215 -4.43 -13.97 14.20
C GLY A 215 -4.38 -14.87 15.43
N GLU A 216 -3.17 -15.11 15.90
CA GLU A 216 -2.93 -15.76 17.19
C GLU A 216 -3.14 -14.75 18.33
N CYS A 217 -3.66 -15.22 19.46
CA CYS A 217 -3.45 -14.54 20.74
C CYS A 217 -1.97 -14.68 21.14
#